data_AF-A0A640P3N7-F1
#
_entry.id   AF-A0A640P3N7-F1
#
_cell.length_a   1.000
_cell.length_b   1.000
_cell.length_c   1.000
_cell.angle_alpha   90.00
_cell.angle_beta   90.00
_cell.angle_gamma   90.00
#
_symmetry.space_group_name_H-M   'P 1'
#
loop_
_entity.id
_entity.type
_entity.pdbx_description
1 polymer ?
#
loop_
_entity_poly.entity_id
_entity_poly.type
_entity_poly.pdbx_seq_one_letter_code
_entity_poly.pdbx_strand_id
1 'polypeptide(L)'
;MNMDKWAKIREKGKQRFVLVNGVLGWGVPTAILWAVLMELLDPSENIWVRPIIALIIFPIAGIAFGHSMWNKSEKAFEKQTSNNL
;
A
#
# COMPACT_ATOMS: atom_id res chain seq x y z
N MET A 1 2.05 7.90 -15.19
CA MET A 1 2.48 8.55 -13.93
C MET A 1 2.93 9.95 -14.27
N ASN A 2 2.38 10.98 -13.64
CA ASN A 2 2.88 12.35 -13.84
C ASN A 2 4.20 12.49 -13.07
N MET A 3 5.27 12.87 -13.77
CA MET A 3 6.65 12.82 -13.27
C MET A 3 6.93 13.92 -12.26
N ASP A 4 6.32 15.10 -12.43
CA ASP A 4 6.43 16.20 -11.47
C ASP A 4 5.78 15.81 -10.13
N LYS A 5 4.66 15.07 -10.20
CA LYS A 5 4.02 14.50 -9.01
C LYS A 5 4.90 13.44 -8.36
N TRP A 6 5.50 12.54 -9.15
CA TRP A 6 6.41 11.52 -8.61
C TRP A 6 7.66 12.15 -7.97
N ALA A 7 8.26 13.17 -8.58
CA ALA A 7 9.41 13.88 -8.03
C ALA A 7 9.12 14.46 -6.63
N LYS A 8 7.98 15.13 -6.47
CA LYS A 8 7.52 15.66 -5.15
C LYS A 8 7.23 14.55 -4.13
N ILE A 9 6.78 13.39 -4.58
CA ILE A 9 6.54 12.23 -3.70
C ILE A 9 7.88 11.60 -3.30
N ARG A 10 8.81 11.48 -4.25
CA ARG A 10 10.14 10.91 -4.07
C ARG A 10 10.97 11.70 -3.07
N GLU A 11 10.91 13.03 -3.15
CA GLU A 11 11.61 13.96 -2.25
C GLU A 11 11.26 13.73 -0.78
N LYS A 12 10.03 13.29 -0.51
CA LYS A 12 9.54 12.97 0.84
C LYS A 12 10.04 11.63 1.38
N GLY A 13 10.74 10.84 0.56
CA GLY A 13 11.40 9.61 0.93
C GLY A 13 10.56 8.33 0.81
N LYS A 14 11.27 7.22 0.60
CA LYS A 14 10.69 5.87 0.41
C LYS A 14 9.89 5.39 1.60
N GLN A 15 10.42 5.53 2.82
CA GLN A 15 9.74 5.04 4.03
C GLN A 15 8.37 5.69 4.21
N ARG A 16 8.28 7.01 4.02
CA ARG A 16 7.01 7.73 4.07
C ARG A 16 6.05 7.26 2.99
N PHE A 17 6.54 7.02 1.76
CA PHE A 17 5.69 6.50 0.69
C PHE A 17 5.12 5.13 1.04
N VAL A 18 5.94 4.20 1.54
CA VAL A 18 5.53 2.85 1.93
C VAL A 18 4.51 2.91 3.06
N LEU A 19 4.75 3.73 4.09
CA LEU A 19 3.82 3.86 5.22
C LEU A 19 2.49 4.48 4.77
N VAL A 20 2.52 5.58 4.02
CA VAL A 20 1.31 6.34 3.66
C VAL A 20 0.54 5.66 2.53
N ASN A 21 1.21 5.29 1.44
CA ASN A 21 0.54 4.76 0.25
C ASN A 21 0.40 3.24 0.29
N GLY A 22 1.36 2.53 0.88
CA GLY A 22 1.31 1.08 1.04
C GLY A 22 0.46 0.66 2.24
N VAL A 23 0.82 1.11 3.44
CA VAL A 23 0.16 0.66 4.67
C VAL A 23 -1.18 1.38 4.89
N LEU A 24 -1.16 2.71 5.00
CA LEU A 24 -2.37 3.49 5.30
C LEU A 24 -3.32 3.60 4.09
N GLY A 25 -2.77 3.67 2.88
CA GLY A 25 -3.56 3.85 1.65
C GLY A 25 -4.11 2.54 1.07
N TRP A 26 -3.45 1.40 1.32
CA TRP A 26 -3.87 0.10 0.78
C TRP A 26 -4.09 -0.96 1.86
N GLY A 27 -3.12 -1.16 2.76
CA GLY A 27 -3.20 -2.20 3.80
C GLY A 27 -4.39 -2.03 4.77
N VAL A 28 -4.51 -0.87 5.42
CA VAL A 28 -5.56 -0.60 6.40
C VAL A 28 -6.97 -0.62 5.78
N PRO A 29 -7.24 0.06 4.66
CA PRO A 29 -8.56 0.01 4.02
C PRO A 29 -8.94 -1.41 3.57
N THR A 30 -7.98 -2.18 3.05
CA THR A 30 -8.22 -3.57 2.64
C THR A 30 -8.52 -4.46 3.86
N ALA A 31 -7.82 -4.25 4.99
CA ALA A 31 -8.11 -4.96 6.24
C ALA A 31 -9.54 -4.73 6.71
N ILE A 32 -9.97 -3.46 6.71
CA ILE A 32 -11.32 -3.08 7.13
C ILE A 32 -12.36 -3.68 6.18
N LEU A 33 -12.15 -3.53 4.87
CA LEU A 33 -13.06 -4.08 3.86
C LEU A 33 -13.19 -5.59 3.99
N TRP A 34 -12.08 -6.31 4.16
CA TRP A 34 -12.06 -7.75 4.32
C TRP A 34 -12.76 -8.19 5.62
N ALA A 35 -12.52 -7.47 6.72
CA ALA A 35 -13.18 -7.74 8.00
C ALA A 35 -14.70 -7.60 7.89
N VAL A 36 -15.19 -6.51 7.30
CA VAL A 36 -16.63 -6.29 7.07
C VAL A 36 -17.20 -7.35 6.13
N LEU A 37 -16.49 -7.70 5.06
CA LEU A 37 -16.94 -8.71 4.12
C LEU A 37 -17.06 -10.09 4.78
N MET A 38 -16.08 -10.48 5.61
CA MET A 38 -16.11 -11.75 6.33
C MET A 38 -17.22 -11.81 7.38
N GLU A 39 -17.49 -10.70 8.07
CA GLU A 39 -18.64 -10.62 8.99
C GLU A 39 -19.97 -10.85 8.27
N LEU A 40 -20.12 -10.35 7.04
CA LEU A 40 -21.34 -10.52 6.25
C LEU A 40 -21.50 -11.92 5.66
N LEU A 41 -20.39 -12.57 5.27
CA LEU A 41 -20.40 -13.87 4.61
C LEU A 41 -20.37 -15.05 5.58
N ASP A 42 -19.70 -14.90 6.71
CA ASP A 42 -19.47 -15.95 7.68
C ASP A 42 -19.40 -15.38 9.12
N PRO A 43 -20.57 -15.06 9.71
CA PRO A 43 -20.67 -14.48 11.05
C PRO A 43 -20.42 -15.51 12.16
N SER A 44 -20.04 -16.75 11.82
CA SER A 44 -19.91 -17.85 12.79
C SER A 44 -18.65 -17.76 13.66
N GLU A 45 -17.65 -16.98 13.22
CA GLU A 45 -16.42 -16.74 13.98
C GLU A 45 -16.50 -15.54 14.92
N ASN A 46 -15.60 -15.50 15.89
CA ASN A 46 -15.53 -14.40 16.86
C ASN A 46 -15.21 -13.08 16.15
N ILE A 47 -16.16 -12.15 16.19
CA ILE A 47 -16.14 -10.82 15.54
C ILE A 47 -14.89 -10.00 15.85
N TRP A 48 -14.16 -10.30 16.94
CA TRP A 48 -12.95 -9.57 17.31
C TRP A 48 -11.65 -10.20 16.81
N VAL A 49 -11.62 -11.52 16.58
CA VAL A 49 -10.37 -12.23 16.25
C VAL A 49 -9.98 -11.99 14.79
N ARG A 50 -10.93 -12.16 13.86
CA ARG A 50 -10.67 -11.99 12.41
C ARG A 50 -10.20 -10.59 12.05
N PRO A 51 -10.83 -9.49 12.51
CA PRO A 51 -10.39 -8.14 12.15
C PRO A 51 -9.02 -7.77 12.72
N ILE A 52 -8.66 -8.26 13.91
CA ILE A 52 -7.33 -8.01 14.49
C ILE A 52 -6.24 -8.67 13.64
N ILE A 53 -6.45 -9.93 13.25
CA ILE A 53 -5.51 -10.65 12.36
C ILE A 53 -5.39 -9.91 11.02
N ALA A 54 -6.51 -9.49 10.44
CA ALA A 54 -6.53 -8.72 9.19
C ALA A 54 -5.74 -7.40 9.32
N LEU A 55 -5.95 -6.65 10.41
CA LEU A 55 -5.24 -5.40 10.69
C LEU A 55 -3.74 -5.57 10.96
N ILE A 56 -3.23 -6.80 11.06
CA ILE A 56 -1.79 -7.07 11.14
C ILE A 56 -1.28 -7.54 9.77
N ILE A 57 -1.94 -8.54 9.18
CA ILE A 57 -1.49 -9.16 7.93
C ILE A 57 -1.56 -8.18 6.76
N PHE A 58 -2.66 -7.45 6.59
CA PHE A 58 -2.84 -6.56 5.44
C PHE A 58 -1.89 -5.34 5.48
N PRO A 59 -1.61 -4.72 6.64
CA PRO A 59 -0.52 -3.74 6.75
C PRO A 59 0.85 -4.27 6.38
N ILE A 60 1.22 -5.49 6.81
CA ILE A 60 2.48 -6.12 6.42
C ILE A 60 2.54 -6.34 4.90
N ALA A 61 1.45 -6.84 4.30
CA ALA A 61 1.33 -6.93 2.86
C ALA A 61 1.40 -5.55 2.18
N GLY A 62 0.84 -4.52 2.81
CA GLY A 62 0.91 -3.12 2.38
C GLY A 62 2.33 -2.56 2.38
N ILE A 63 3.20 -2.99 3.30
CA ILE A 63 4.62 -2.66 3.27
C ILE A 63 5.26 -3.25 2.01
N ALA A 64 5.10 -4.56 1.79
CA ALA A 64 5.67 -5.23 0.61
C ALA A 64 5.15 -4.61 -0.70
N PHE A 65 3.85 -4.33 -0.76
CA PHE A 65 3.21 -3.65 -1.89
C PHE A 65 3.79 -2.23 -2.10
N GLY A 66 3.91 -1.44 -1.04
CA GLY A 66 4.50 -0.10 -1.09
C GLY A 66 5.95 -0.11 -1.59
N HIS A 67 6.75 -1.09 -1.17
CA HIS A 67 8.12 -1.27 -1.66
C HIS A 67 8.16 -1.63 -3.15
N SER A 68 7.30 -2.55 -3.59
CA SER A 68 7.19 -2.95 -5.00
C SER A 68 6.76 -1.78 -5.88
N MET A 69 5.76 -1.02 -5.43
CA MET A 69 5.25 0.15 -6.14
C MET A 69 6.30 1.26 -6.24
N TRP A 70 7.03 1.54 -5.15
CA TRP A 70 8.14 2.50 -5.18
C TRP A 70 9.20 2.11 -6.22
N ASN A 71 9.63 0.85 -6.21
CA ASN A 71 10.66 0.37 -7.14
C ASN A 71 10.19 0.44 -8.60
N LYS A 72 8.91 0.15 -8.88
CA LYS A 72 8.32 0.30 -10.22
C LYS A 72 8.31 1.77 -10.66
N SER A 73 7.93 2.67 -9.75
CA SER A 73 7.88 4.10 -10.03
C SER A 73 9.28 4.70 -10.24
N GLU A 74 10.28 4.31 -9.46
CA GLU A 74 11.68 4.72 -9.68
C GLU A 74 12.20 4.25 -11.04
N LYS A 75 12.00 2.98 -11.39
CA LYS A 75 12.42 2.46 -12.71
C LYS A 75 11.75 3.22 -13.86
N ALA A 76 10.48 3.57 -13.72
CA ALA A 76 9.77 4.36 -14.71
C ALA A 76 10.30 5.81 -14.76
N PHE A 77 10.73 6.35 -13.62
CA PHE A 77 11.33 7.69 -13.52
C PHE A 77 12.70 7.77 -14.19
N GLU A 78 13.57 6.80 -13.92
CA GLU A 78 14.88 6.66 -14.53
C GLU A 78 14.78 6.52 -16.05
N LYS A 79 13.91 5.62 -16.54
CA LYS A 79 13.75 5.37 -17.98
C LYS A 79 13.35 6.61 -18.77
N GLN A 80 12.49 7.48 -18.24
CA GLN A 80 12.12 8.72 -18.94
C GLN A 80 13.19 9.78 -18.86
N THR A 81 13.90 9.87 -17.72
CA THR A 81 15.03 10.82 -17.59
C THR A 81 16.16 10.45 -18.57
N SER A 82 16.46 9.16 -18.73
CA SER A 82 17.46 8.67 -19.68
C SER A 82 17.04 8.82 -21.16
N ASN A 83 15.74 8.80 -21.47
CA ASN A 83 15.24 9.01 -22.84
C ASN A 83 15.15 10.48 -23.25
N ASN A 84 15.21 11.42 -22.30
CA ASN A 84 15.13 12.86 -22.53
C ASN A 84 16.50 13.57 -22.49
N LEU A 85 17.59 12.80 -22.32
CA LEU A 85 19.00 13.22 -22.45
C LEU A 85 19.53 12.78 -23.82
#